data_AF-A0A8X6TW36-F1
#
_entry.id   AF-A0A8X6TW36-F1
#
_cell.length_a   1.000
_cell.length_b   1.000
_cell.length_c   1.000
_cell.angle_alpha   90.00
_cell.angle_beta   90.00
_cell.angle_gamma   90.00
#
_symmetry.space_group_name_H-M   'P 1'
#
loop_
_entity.id
_entity.type
_entity.pdbx_description
1 polymer ?
#
loop_
_entity_poly.entity_id
_entity_poly.type
_entity_poly.pdbx_seq_one_letter_code
_entity_poly.pdbx_strand_id
1 'polypeptide(L)'
;MSIVKEKLDLLKRKRSTISAAITKLTTKLNDPTSEKTDLDYSVERLEDKINELTLPNVKIHELLNDEEYNEDILDCEKYTKKAHLAMFTYKKKRIRTRIFPRQLLTE
;
A
#
# COMPACT_ATOMS: atom_id res chain seq x y z
N MET A 1 -31.29 8.52 -9.93
CA MET A 1 -29.96 8.71 -9.29
C MET A 1 -29.14 9.59 -10.21
N SER A 2 -28.30 10.49 -9.67
CA SER A 2 -27.43 11.33 -10.50
C SER A 2 -26.25 10.51 -11.02
N ILE A 3 -25.94 10.61 -12.32
CA ILE A 3 -24.84 9.90 -13.01
C ILE A 3 -23.50 10.13 -12.29
N VAL A 4 -23.31 11.32 -11.72
CA VAL A 4 -22.11 11.70 -10.96
C VAL A 4 -21.94 10.84 -9.71
N LYS A 5 -23.04 10.56 -8.99
CA LYS A 5 -23.02 9.78 -7.76
C LYS A 5 -22.66 8.31 -8.02
N GLU A 6 -23.22 7.72 -9.08
CA GLU A 6 -22.89 6.34 -9.47
C GLU A 6 -21.41 6.19 -9.88
N LYS A 7 -20.88 7.17 -10.62
CA LYS A 7 -19.46 7.19 -11.01
C LYS A 7 -18.54 7.33 -9.78
N LEU A 8 -18.91 8.20 -8.84
CA LEU A 8 -18.17 8.38 -7.58
C LEU A 8 -18.18 7.09 -6.75
N ASP A 9 -19.33 6.43 -6.60
CA ASP A 9 -19.45 5.17 -5.85
C ASP A 9 -18.59 4.06 -6.47
N LEU A 10 -18.55 3.96 -7.79
CA LEU A 10 -17.68 3.01 -8.50
C LEU A 10 -16.20 3.28 -8.25
N LEU A 11 -15.77 4.55 -8.27
CA LEU A 11 -14.40 4.94 -7.99
C LEU A 11 -14.01 4.64 -6.53
N LYS A 12 -14.90 4.96 -5.56
CA LYS A 12 -14.69 4.65 -4.14
C LYS A 12 -14.59 3.14 -3.89
N ARG A 13 -15.42 2.32 -4.56
CA ARG A 13 -15.30 0.85 -4.51
C ARG A 13 -13.97 0.36 -5.08
N LYS A 14 -13.55 0.87 -6.24
CA LYS A 14 -12.26 0.53 -6.84
C LYS A 14 -11.09 0.88 -5.90
N ARG A 15 -11.13 2.09 -5.32
CA ARG A 15 -10.16 2.55 -4.31
C ARG A 15 -10.13 1.61 -3.11
N SER A 16 -11.29 1.26 -2.55
CA SER A 16 -11.40 0.34 -1.40
C SER A 16 -10.79 -1.03 -1.70
N THR A 17 -11.05 -1.61 -2.88
CA THR A 17 -10.44 -2.88 -3.31
C THR A 17 -8.92 -2.79 -3.36
N ILE A 18 -8.37 -1.70 -3.91
CA ILE A 18 -6.92 -1.48 -3.98
C ILE A 18 -6.35 -1.29 -2.56
N SER A 19 -6.98 -0.48 -1.71
CA SER A 19 -6.55 -0.28 -0.31
C SER A 19 -6.58 -1.58 0.51
N ALA A 20 -7.56 -2.46 0.28
CA ALA A 20 -7.61 -3.78 0.89
C ALA A 20 -6.45 -4.66 0.43
N ALA A 21 -6.08 -4.62 -0.85
CA ALA A 21 -4.92 -5.33 -1.38
C ALA A 21 -3.60 -4.80 -0.78
N ILE A 22 -3.43 -3.47 -0.71
CA ILE A 22 -2.29 -2.82 -0.04
C ILE A 22 -2.17 -3.30 1.40
N THR A 23 -3.30 -3.33 2.13
CA THR A 23 -3.34 -3.77 3.53
C THR A 23 -2.89 -5.22 3.68
N LYS A 24 -3.42 -6.13 2.84
CA LYS A 24 -3.02 -7.55 2.87
C LYS A 24 -1.53 -7.75 2.60
N LEU A 25 -0.99 -7.07 1.58
CA LEU A 25 0.44 -7.13 1.25
C LEU A 25 1.31 -6.54 2.37
N THR A 26 0.86 -5.44 2.97
CA THR A 26 1.54 -4.81 4.11
C THR A 26 1.57 -5.73 5.33
N THR A 27 0.47 -6.43 5.62
CA THR A 27 0.41 -7.43 6.70
C THR A 27 1.38 -8.57 6.41
N LYS A 28 1.38 -9.11 5.18
CA LYS A 28 2.31 -10.18 4.77
C LYS A 28 3.78 -9.77 4.93
N LEU A 29 4.09 -8.50 4.65
CA LEU A 29 5.42 -7.91 4.84
C LEU A 29 5.88 -7.81 6.29
N ASN A 30 4.94 -7.68 7.22
CA ASN A 30 5.21 -7.60 8.65
C ASN A 30 5.15 -8.97 9.33
N ASP A 31 4.65 -10.00 8.65
CA ASP A 31 4.60 -11.36 9.17
C ASP A 31 6.02 -11.98 9.18
N PRO A 32 6.55 -12.36 10.36
CA PRO A 32 7.88 -12.96 10.47
C PRO A 32 7.96 -14.37 9.87
N THR A 33 6.84 -15.03 9.59
CA THR A 33 6.79 -16.38 9.02
C THR A 33 6.80 -16.40 7.49
N SER A 34 6.62 -15.25 6.84
CA SER A 34 6.65 -15.13 5.38
C SER A 34 8.01 -15.47 4.79
N GLU A 35 8.00 -16.29 3.73
CA GLU A 35 9.21 -16.61 2.97
C GLU A 35 9.80 -15.37 2.28
N LYS A 36 11.12 -15.34 2.14
CA LYS A 36 11.83 -14.17 1.58
C LYS A 36 11.43 -13.85 0.13
N THR A 37 11.26 -14.87 -0.71
CA THR A 37 10.79 -14.73 -2.10
C THR A 37 9.39 -14.14 -2.16
N ASP A 38 8.52 -14.59 -1.26
CA ASP A 38 7.17 -14.06 -1.08
C ASP A 38 7.16 -12.60 -0.62
N LEU A 39 8.12 -12.20 0.22
CA LEU A 39 8.28 -10.82 0.67
C LEU A 39 8.78 -9.89 -0.44
N ASP A 40 9.78 -10.32 -1.24
CA ASP A 40 10.26 -9.53 -2.39
C ASP A 40 9.13 -9.31 -3.42
N TYR A 41 8.37 -10.37 -3.76
CA TYR A 41 7.17 -10.26 -4.60
C TYR A 41 6.12 -9.31 -3.99
N SER A 42 5.92 -9.38 -2.68
CA SER A 42 4.93 -8.54 -1.99
C SER A 42 5.30 -7.06 -2.03
N VAL A 43 6.61 -6.72 -2.02
CA VAL A 43 7.10 -5.34 -2.15
C VAL A 43 6.84 -4.79 -3.56
N GLU A 44 7.19 -5.54 -4.60
CA GLU A 44 6.95 -5.13 -6.00
C GLU A 44 5.45 -4.90 -6.24
N ARG A 45 4.61 -5.85 -5.79
CA ARG A 45 3.16 -5.71 -5.86
C ARG A 45 2.61 -4.52 -5.07
N LEU A 46 3.26 -4.15 -3.98
CA LEU A 46 2.86 -3.00 -3.18
C LEU A 46 3.09 -1.69 -3.92
N GLU A 47 4.24 -1.56 -4.60
CA GLU A 47 4.54 -0.40 -5.46
C GLU A 47 3.51 -0.26 -6.58
N ASP A 48 3.21 -1.34 -7.28
CA ASP A 48 2.16 -1.37 -8.31
C ASP A 48 0.80 -0.90 -7.75
N LYS A 49 0.40 -1.42 -6.59
CA LYS A 49 -0.91 -1.09 -6.00
C LYS A 49 -1.00 0.34 -5.48
N ILE A 50 0.08 0.89 -4.95
CA ILE A 50 0.14 2.32 -4.58
C ILE A 50 -0.01 3.18 -5.83
N ASN A 51 0.69 2.84 -6.91
CA ASN A 51 0.57 3.55 -8.19
C ASN A 51 -0.85 3.44 -8.77
N GLU A 52 -1.48 2.27 -8.72
CA GLU A 52 -2.87 2.06 -9.14
C GLU A 52 -3.89 2.90 -8.34
N LEU A 53 -3.57 3.26 -7.09
CA LEU A 53 -4.44 4.07 -6.22
C LEU A 53 -4.50 5.54 -6.64
N THR A 54 -3.48 6.04 -7.35
CA THR A 54 -3.41 7.46 -7.77
C THR A 54 -4.56 7.83 -8.70
N LEU A 55 -4.87 6.97 -9.67
CA LEU A 55 -5.87 7.27 -10.69
C LEU A 55 -7.31 7.37 -10.13
N PRO A 56 -7.80 6.45 -9.28
CA PRO A 56 -9.06 6.64 -8.56
C PRO A 56 -9.09 7.91 -7.73
N ASN A 57 -8.01 8.27 -7.02
CA ASN A 57 -7.97 9.45 -6.17
C ASN A 57 -8.12 10.74 -6.98
N VAL A 58 -7.37 10.88 -8.08
CA VAL A 58 -7.48 12.03 -9.00
C VAL A 58 -8.91 12.14 -9.54
N LYS A 59 -9.50 11.03 -9.99
CA LYS A 59 -10.87 11.02 -10.52
C LYS A 59 -11.93 11.30 -9.46
N ILE A 60 -11.68 10.97 -8.20
CA ILE A 60 -12.57 11.31 -7.09
C ILE A 60 -12.46 12.81 -6.79
N HIS A 61 -11.24 13.37 -6.81
CA HIS A 61 -11.00 14.80 -6.64
C HIS A 61 -11.69 15.63 -7.72
N GLU A 62 -11.65 15.18 -8.98
CA GLU A 62 -12.38 15.83 -10.09
C GLU A 62 -13.92 15.87 -9.90
N LEU A 63 -14.48 14.99 -9.05
CA LEU A 63 -15.92 14.85 -8.84
C LEU A 63 -16.40 15.44 -7.51
N LEU A 64 -15.48 15.79 -6.61
CA LEU A 64 -15.75 16.36 -5.29
C LEU A 64 -15.21 17.78 -5.22
N ASN A 65 -15.71 18.58 -4.28
CA ASN A 65 -15.01 19.81 -3.93
C ASN A 65 -13.78 19.48 -3.04
N ASP A 66 -12.91 20.47 -2.84
CA ASP A 66 -11.65 20.27 -2.11
C ASP A 66 -11.87 19.86 -0.64
N GLU A 67 -12.91 20.35 0.03
CA GLU A 67 -13.24 20.00 1.42
C GLU A 67 -13.69 18.53 1.54
N GLU A 68 -14.65 18.12 0.72
CA GLU A 68 -15.17 16.75 0.66
C GLU A 68 -14.07 15.76 0.25
N TYR A 69 -13.19 16.15 -0.67
CA TYR A 69 -12.05 15.34 -1.07
C TYR A 69 -11.02 15.17 0.07
N ASN A 70 -10.72 16.25 0.79
CA ASN A 70 -9.76 16.22 1.90
C ASN A 70 -10.23 15.29 3.02
N GLU A 71 -11.52 15.30 3.35
CA GLU A 71 -12.08 14.34 4.31
C GLU A 71 -11.99 12.90 3.80
N ASP A 72 -12.27 12.68 2.51
CA ASP A 72 -12.30 11.36 1.87
C ASP A 72 -10.90 10.75 1.60
N ILE A 73 -9.85 11.57 1.48
CA ILE A 73 -8.47 11.13 1.19
C ILE A 73 -7.65 10.83 2.45
N LEU A 74 -7.95 11.47 3.59
CA LEU A 74 -7.22 11.31 4.85
C LEU A 74 -7.11 9.86 5.30
N ASP A 75 -8.21 9.11 5.19
CA ASP A 75 -8.21 7.68 5.51
C ASP A 75 -7.35 6.87 4.53
N CYS A 76 -7.36 7.24 3.24
CA CYS A 76 -6.54 6.59 2.22
C CYS A 76 -5.05 6.82 2.42
N GLU A 77 -4.63 8.04 2.78
CA GLU A 77 -3.23 8.35 3.05
C GLU A 77 -2.65 7.53 4.21
N LYS A 78 -3.48 7.18 5.21
CA LYS A 78 -3.03 6.36 6.34
C LYS A 78 -2.57 4.96 5.87
N TYR A 79 -3.25 4.38 4.88
CA TYR A 79 -2.88 3.08 4.33
C TYR A 79 -1.61 3.15 3.49
N THR A 80 -1.46 4.18 2.65
CA THR A 80 -0.24 4.35 1.82
C THR A 80 0.99 4.65 2.67
N LYS A 81 0.87 5.49 3.70
CA LYS A 81 1.97 5.77 4.64
C LYS A 81 2.45 4.51 5.36
N LYS A 82 1.53 3.67 5.86
CA LYS A 82 1.87 2.38 6.49
C LYS A 82 2.58 1.43 5.53
N ALA A 83 2.09 1.35 4.30
CA ALA A 83 2.66 0.55 3.23
C ALA A 83 4.11 0.96 2.90
N HIS A 84 4.36 2.26 2.69
CA HIS A 84 5.70 2.79 2.45
C HIS A 84 6.65 2.49 3.61
N LEU A 85 6.20 2.65 4.86
CA LEU A 85 7.01 2.36 6.04
C LEU A 85 7.39 0.87 6.12
N ALA A 86 6.46 -0.04 5.81
CA ALA A 86 6.72 -1.48 5.81
C ALA A 86 7.75 -1.85 4.74
N MET A 87 7.60 -1.33 3.52
CA MET A 87 8.57 -1.54 2.44
C MET A 87 9.95 -0.98 2.78
N PHE A 88 10.02 0.24 3.31
CA PHE A 88 11.29 0.85 3.73
C PHE A 88 11.99 0.00 4.79
N THR A 89 11.25 -0.45 5.80
CA THR A 89 11.77 -1.31 6.86
C THR A 89 12.30 -2.63 6.31
N TYR A 90 11.56 -3.26 5.39
CA TYR A 90 12.00 -4.48 4.72
C TYR A 90 13.28 -4.27 3.90
N LYS A 91 13.31 -3.24 3.04
CA LYS A 91 14.50 -2.89 2.23
C LYS A 91 15.71 -2.65 3.14
N LYS A 92 15.55 -1.93 4.25
CA LYS A 92 16.61 -1.70 5.25
C LYS A 92 17.10 -3.00 5.91
N LYS A 93 16.19 -3.89 6.33
CA LYS A 93 16.56 -5.21 6.89
C LYS A 93 17.34 -6.05 5.87
N ARG A 94 16.87 -6.10 4.63
CA ARG A 94 17.53 -6.85 3.54
C ARG A 94 18.96 -6.36 3.28
N ILE A 95 19.18 -5.04 3.27
CA ILE A 95 20.52 -4.44 3.15
C ILE A 95 21.39 -4.85 4.35
N ARG A 96 20.88 -4.73 5.58
CA ARG A 96 21.62 -5.10 6.80
C ARG A 96 22.05 -6.57 6.79
N THR A 97 21.18 -7.49 6.37
CA THR A 97 21.51 -8.93 6.26
C THR A 97 22.50 -9.26 5.14
N ARG A 98 22.59 -8.43 4.10
CA ARG A 98 23.58 -8.59 3.02
C ARG A 98 24.97 -8.11 3.43
N ILE A 99 25.04 -7.03 4.22
CA ILE A 99 26.32 -6.43 4.64
C ILE A 99 26.91 -7.16 5.84
N PHE A 100 26.07 -7.67 6.75
CA PHE A 100 26.50 -8.47 7.90
C PHE A 100 25.74 -9.79 7.93
N PRO A 101 26.16 -10.80 7.14
CA PRO A 101 25.69 -12.16 7.37
C PRO A 101 26.17 -12.56 8.77
N ARG A 102 25.22 -12.89 9.65
CA ARG A 102 25.47 -13.36 11.01
C ARG A 102 26.47 -14.52 10.91
N GLN A 103 27.73 -14.29 11.30
CA GLN A 103 28.68 -15.39 11.43
C GLN A 103 28.10 -16.34 12.47
N LEU A 104 27.93 -17.60 12.06
CA LEU A 104 27.54 -18.70 12.91
C LEU A 104 28.59 -18.80 14.01
N LEU A 105 28.20 -18.48 15.24
CA LEU A 105 28.88 -18.98 16.43
C LEU A 105 28.58 -20.47 16.49
N THR A 106 29.41 -21.25 15.80
CA THR A 106 29.62 -22.67 16.11
C THR A 106 30.61 -22.73 17.27
N GLU A 107 30.10 -23.06 18.46
CA GLU A 107 30.88 -23.71 19.51
C GLU A 107 30.86 -25.23 19.28
#